data_AF-K7KZX6-F1
#
_entry.id   AF-K7KZX6-F1
#
_cell.length_a   1.000
_cell.length_b   1.000
_cell.length_c   1.000
_cell.angle_alpha   90.00
_cell.angle_beta   90.00
_cell.angle_gamma   90.00
#
_symmetry.space_group_name_H-M   'P 1'
#
loop_
_entity.id
_entity.type
_entity.pdbx_description
1 polymer ?
#
loop_
_entity_poly.entity_id
_entity_poly.type
_entity_poly.pdbx_seq_one_letter_code
_entity_poly.pdbx_strand_id
1 'polypeptide(L)'
;MLLSLPSPSPLVSTMSEKKKKKNSTRRSVVVVGESKKPQPLVEVEDIEDSLSFSKDETHKLRVALLDWYDLNRRDLPWRTTFKQEDEEVERRAYGVWVSEVMLQQTRVQTVIAYYNRWMQKWPTIHHLAQASLEEVNEMWAGLGYYRRARFLLEGAKKIVAEGGQIPKVASMLRNIPGIGEYTSGAIASIAFKEVVPVVDGNVVRVIARLRAISANPKDSATIKKFWKLAAQLVDPVRPGDFNQALMELGATVCTPLNPSCSSCPASEFCHALSNAKHDSTVAVTDYPVKGVKVKQRCDFSAVCVVELVGAETLNKNQSSSKFILVKRPEEGLLAGLWEFPSVLLDGEAVPLARREAMDRFLEKNLKIDIRKTCNIVLREDIGEFVHIFSHIRLKLYVELLVLQLKVGVDDLFKSPDNKTTWKCVYSNALSSMGLTTSVRKVYNMVQNFKQKTLPSSHVPTKKRTRTTTRN
;
A
#
# COMPACT_ATOMS: atom_id res chain seq x y z
N MET A 1 3.07 -29.00 23.82
CA MET A 1 2.05 -29.91 23.26
C MET A 1 1.86 -29.57 21.80
N LEU A 2 2.47 -30.42 20.96
CA LEU A 2 2.38 -30.40 19.49
C LEU A 2 0.96 -30.75 19.04
N LEU A 3 0.46 -30.14 17.97
CA LEU A 3 -0.33 -30.79 16.93
C LEU A 3 -0.37 -29.87 15.70
N SER A 4 0.13 -30.41 14.60
CA SER A 4 0.47 -29.77 13.33
C SER A 4 -0.51 -30.19 12.22
N LEU A 5 -0.51 -29.39 11.12
CA LEU A 5 -0.80 -29.73 9.70
C LEU A 5 -2.26 -29.60 9.18
N PRO A 6 -2.47 -29.48 7.83
CA PRO A 6 -1.69 -28.76 6.80
C PRO A 6 -2.54 -28.06 5.69
N SER A 7 -1.88 -27.23 4.88
CA SER A 7 -2.36 -26.64 3.60
C SER A 7 -2.34 -27.63 2.42
N PRO A 8 -3.16 -27.44 1.36
CA PRO A 8 -3.01 -28.16 0.10
C PRO A 8 -2.34 -27.31 -1.00
N SER A 9 -1.39 -27.93 -1.71
CA SER A 9 -0.79 -27.48 -2.98
C SER A 9 -1.07 -28.54 -4.05
N PRO A 10 -1.24 -28.19 -5.34
CA PRO A 10 -1.06 -29.16 -6.42
C PRO A 10 0.08 -28.81 -7.39
N LEU A 11 0.98 -29.80 -7.53
CA LEU A 11 1.50 -30.41 -8.77
C LEU A 11 2.40 -29.60 -9.72
N VAL A 12 3.70 -29.95 -9.69
CA VAL A 12 4.63 -29.89 -10.84
C VAL A 12 5.22 -31.29 -11.01
N SER A 13 5.09 -31.86 -12.21
CA SER A 13 5.66 -33.15 -12.59
C SER A 13 7.12 -33.02 -13.02
N THR A 14 7.97 -33.91 -12.52
CA THR A 14 9.37 -34.11 -12.90
C THR A 14 9.52 -35.15 -14.02
N MET A 15 10.38 -34.91 -15.02
CA MET A 15 11.10 -35.99 -15.71
C MET A 15 12.53 -35.59 -16.11
N SER A 16 13.48 -36.26 -15.43
CA SER A 16 14.67 -36.96 -15.92
C SER A 16 15.88 -36.21 -16.49
N GLU A 17 17.00 -36.40 -15.76
CA GLU A 17 18.39 -36.12 -16.10
C GLU A 17 18.92 -36.96 -17.26
N LYS A 18 19.77 -36.37 -18.13
CA LYS A 18 20.87 -37.09 -18.80
C LYS A 18 22.12 -36.20 -18.93
N LYS A 19 23.15 -36.53 -18.14
CA LYS A 19 24.56 -36.12 -18.32
C LYS A 19 25.14 -36.73 -19.60
N LYS A 20 25.92 -35.96 -20.37
CA LYS A 20 27.02 -36.49 -21.21
C LYS A 20 28.21 -35.51 -21.26
N LYS A 21 29.35 -35.99 -20.73
CA LYS A 21 30.71 -35.47 -20.90
C LYS A 21 31.22 -35.74 -22.34
N LYS A 22 32.10 -34.88 -22.85
CA LYS A 22 33.25 -35.18 -23.75
C LYS A 22 34.03 -33.87 -23.97
N ASN A 23 35.19 -33.69 -23.36
CA ASN A 23 36.55 -34.16 -23.71
C ASN A 23 37.35 -33.08 -24.47
N SER A 24 38.40 -32.63 -23.79
CA SER A 24 39.47 -31.76 -24.30
C SER A 24 40.47 -32.59 -25.10
N THR A 25 40.91 -32.09 -26.26
CA THR A 25 42.18 -32.50 -26.85
C THR A 25 42.82 -31.33 -27.60
N ARG A 26 43.99 -30.89 -27.09
CA ARG A 26 44.97 -30.03 -27.78
C ARG A 26 45.51 -30.73 -29.03
N ARG A 27 45.67 -29.98 -30.13
CA ARG A 27 46.73 -30.21 -31.13
C ARG A 27 47.15 -28.89 -31.77
N SER A 28 48.45 -28.64 -31.65
CA SER A 28 49.28 -27.64 -32.34
C SER A 28 49.37 -27.89 -33.85
N VAL A 29 49.56 -26.84 -34.65
CA VAL A 29 50.69 -26.66 -35.63
C VAL A 29 50.53 -25.35 -36.41
N VAL A 30 51.50 -24.45 -36.19
CA VAL A 30 52.24 -23.55 -37.10
C VAL A 30 51.63 -23.16 -38.45
N VAL A 31 51.44 -21.85 -38.68
CA VAL A 31 51.76 -21.17 -39.97
C VAL A 31 52.34 -19.77 -39.70
N VAL A 32 53.27 -19.40 -40.57
CA VAL A 32 54.27 -18.34 -40.56
C VAL A 32 53.72 -16.97 -41.01
N GLY A 33 54.28 -15.89 -40.45
CA GLY A 33 54.65 -14.67 -41.20
C GLY A 33 53.64 -13.52 -41.28
N GLU A 34 53.83 -12.48 -40.47
CA GLU A 34 54.35 -11.16 -40.92
C GLU A 34 54.15 -10.08 -39.84
N SER A 35 55.25 -9.41 -39.51
CA SER A 35 55.39 -8.39 -38.48
C SER A 35 54.63 -7.10 -38.79
N LYS A 36 53.72 -6.68 -37.89
CA LYS A 36 53.31 -5.28 -37.74
C LYS A 36 53.37 -4.86 -36.28
N LYS A 37 54.03 -3.71 -36.04
CA LYS A 37 54.35 -3.10 -34.73
C LYS A 37 53.12 -3.03 -33.80
N PRO A 38 53.27 -3.22 -32.47
CA PRO A 38 52.17 -3.02 -31.55
C PRO A 38 51.89 -1.52 -31.39
N GLN A 39 50.65 -1.12 -31.68
CA GLN A 39 50.09 0.17 -31.25
C GLN A 39 49.85 0.14 -29.73
N PRO A 40 49.86 1.29 -29.03
CA PRO A 40 49.73 1.34 -27.58
C PRO A 40 48.40 0.73 -27.16
N LEU A 41 48.44 -0.15 -26.15
CA LEU A 41 47.25 -0.70 -25.49
C LEU A 41 46.40 0.47 -24.96
N VAL A 42 45.22 0.65 -25.56
CA VAL A 42 44.15 1.48 -25.01
C VAL A 42 43.81 0.88 -23.65
N GLU A 43 43.98 1.66 -22.57
CA GLU A 43 43.49 1.29 -21.24
C GLU A 43 41.99 1.01 -21.35
N VAL A 44 41.62 -0.26 -21.21
CA VAL A 44 40.21 -0.67 -21.14
C VAL A 44 39.72 -0.24 -19.77
N GLU A 45 39.10 0.93 -19.68
CA GLU A 45 38.36 1.35 -18.49
C GLU A 45 37.32 0.27 -18.15
N ASP A 46 37.32 -0.20 -16.91
CA ASP A 46 36.32 -1.15 -16.43
C ASP A 46 34.94 -0.53 -16.66
N ILE A 47 34.00 -1.29 -17.23
CA ILE A 47 32.64 -0.81 -17.54
C ILE A 47 31.96 -0.20 -16.28
N GLU A 48 32.38 -0.61 -15.08
CA GLU A 48 31.93 -0.01 -13.82
C GLU A 48 32.35 1.45 -13.63
N ASP A 49 33.53 1.87 -14.12
CA ASP A 49 34.04 3.23 -13.96
C ASP A 49 33.27 4.21 -14.85
N SER A 50 32.85 3.78 -16.04
CA SER A 50 32.08 4.60 -16.99
C SER A 50 30.71 5.07 -16.47
N LEU A 51 30.16 4.38 -15.46
CA LEU A 51 28.87 4.72 -14.86
C LEU A 51 29.01 5.55 -13.57
N SER A 52 30.22 5.68 -13.02
CA SER A 52 30.46 6.38 -11.76
C SER A 52 30.35 7.91 -11.91
N PHE A 53 30.07 8.64 -10.83
CA PHE A 53 30.10 10.10 -10.83
C PHE A 53 31.50 10.62 -10.49
N SER A 54 32.06 11.47 -11.35
CA SER A 54 33.32 12.16 -11.02
C SER A 54 33.12 13.09 -9.82
N LYS A 55 34.20 13.46 -9.12
CA LYS A 55 34.09 14.35 -7.94
C LYS A 55 33.51 15.72 -8.30
N ASP A 56 33.96 16.31 -9.41
CA ASP A 56 33.48 17.61 -9.91
C ASP A 56 32.00 17.55 -10.31
N GLU A 57 31.62 16.53 -11.09
CA GLU A 57 30.24 16.29 -11.47
C GLU A 57 29.33 16.08 -10.26
N THR A 58 29.78 15.28 -9.29
CA THR A 58 29.05 15.04 -8.03
C THR A 58 28.81 16.35 -7.29
N HIS A 59 29.82 17.21 -7.19
CA HIS A 59 29.69 18.51 -6.51
C HIS A 59 28.71 19.43 -7.23
N LYS A 60 28.84 19.59 -8.55
CA LYS A 60 27.93 20.43 -9.33
C LYS A 60 26.49 19.93 -9.30
N LEU A 61 26.28 18.62 -9.41
CA LEU A 61 24.95 18.01 -9.32
C LEU A 61 24.32 18.23 -7.94
N ARG A 62 25.11 18.15 -6.84
CA ARG A 62 24.64 18.47 -5.49
C ARG A 62 24.16 19.91 -5.38
N VAL A 63 24.97 20.87 -5.82
CA VAL A 63 24.64 22.30 -5.78
C VAL A 63 23.37 22.56 -6.60
N ALA A 64 23.36 22.16 -7.87
CA ALA A 64 22.22 22.40 -8.76
C ALA A 64 20.90 21.78 -8.23
N LEU A 65 20.97 20.58 -7.66
CA LEU A 65 19.80 19.89 -7.15
C LEU A 65 19.29 20.48 -5.82
N LEU A 66 20.19 20.89 -4.92
CA LEU A 66 19.83 21.54 -3.65
C LEU A 66 19.26 22.94 -3.88
N ASP A 67 19.88 23.75 -4.74
CA ASP A 67 19.39 25.09 -5.09
C ASP A 67 18.00 25.01 -5.71
N TRP A 68 17.79 24.07 -6.64
CA TRP A 68 16.48 23.81 -7.21
C TRP A 68 15.47 23.37 -6.14
N TYR A 69 15.86 22.49 -5.22
CA TYR A 69 14.98 21.99 -4.18
C TYR A 69 14.53 23.08 -3.21
N ASP A 70 15.44 23.97 -2.81
CA ASP A 70 15.13 25.08 -1.92
C ASP A 70 14.08 26.04 -2.53
N LEU A 71 14.10 26.21 -3.86
CA LEU A 71 13.14 27.03 -4.59
C LEU A 71 11.83 26.32 -4.99
N ASN A 72 11.87 25.00 -5.25
CA ASN A 72 10.78 24.28 -5.92
C ASN A 72 10.13 23.16 -5.10
N ARG A 73 10.64 22.85 -3.89
CA ARG A 73 10.04 21.78 -3.07
C ARG A 73 8.59 22.09 -2.75
N ARG A 74 7.72 21.08 -2.91
CA ARG A 74 6.33 21.19 -2.45
C ARG A 74 6.28 21.31 -0.94
N ASP A 75 5.40 22.20 -0.46
CA ASP A 75 5.03 22.29 0.94
C ASP A 75 4.14 21.09 1.32
N LEU A 76 4.65 20.24 2.22
CA LEU A 76 4.01 19.00 2.64
C LEU A 76 4.03 18.92 4.17
N PRO A 77 2.98 18.41 4.82
CA PRO A 77 2.89 18.45 6.29
C PRO A 77 4.07 17.81 7.03
N TRP A 78 4.63 16.74 6.46
CA TRP A 78 5.79 16.02 7.01
C TRP A 78 7.15 16.67 6.69
N ARG A 79 7.18 17.73 5.88
CA ARG A 79 8.39 18.53 5.58
C ARG A 79 8.50 19.78 6.45
N THR A 80 7.67 19.91 7.48
CA THR A 80 7.72 21.04 8.41
C THR A 80 9.11 21.19 9.01
N THR A 81 9.57 22.44 9.16
CA THR A 81 10.88 22.71 9.76
C THR A 81 10.75 22.66 11.27
N PHE A 82 11.59 21.83 11.91
CA PHE A 82 11.63 21.65 13.36
C PHE A 82 12.82 22.36 13.97
N LYS A 83 12.67 22.87 15.21
CA LYS A 83 13.80 23.37 15.99
C LYS A 83 14.78 22.22 16.27
N GLN A 84 16.07 22.55 16.43
CA GLN A 84 17.11 21.57 16.77
C GLN A 84 17.15 21.33 18.30
N GLU A 85 15.99 21.01 18.87
CA GLU A 85 15.82 20.62 20.27
C GLU A 85 15.50 19.12 20.30
N ASP A 86 16.00 18.37 21.28
CA ASP A 86 15.95 16.90 21.25
C ASP A 86 14.52 16.35 21.05
N GLU A 87 13.52 16.91 21.74
CA GLU A 87 12.12 16.50 21.57
C GLU A 87 11.57 16.78 20.16
N GLU A 88 11.95 17.89 19.55
CA GLU A 88 11.51 18.25 18.20
C GLU A 88 12.18 17.38 17.14
N VAL A 89 13.44 16.98 17.37
CA VAL A 89 14.15 16.03 16.51
C VAL A 89 13.50 14.64 16.57
N GLU A 90 13.11 14.17 17.76
CA GLU A 90 12.37 12.91 17.91
C GLU A 90 10.97 12.98 17.27
N ARG A 91 10.24 14.10 17.45
CA ARG A 91 8.96 14.35 16.77
C ARG A 91 9.13 14.34 15.25
N ARG A 92 10.20 14.95 14.73
CA ARG A 92 10.55 14.93 13.30
C ARG A 92 10.84 13.51 12.83
N ALA A 93 11.63 12.72 13.54
CA ALA A 93 11.95 11.35 13.18
C ALA A 93 10.69 10.47 13.12
N TYR A 94 9.80 10.61 14.11
CA TYR A 94 8.49 9.94 14.11
C TYR A 94 7.62 10.39 12.92
N GLY A 95 7.51 11.70 12.69
CA GLY A 95 6.74 12.26 11.58
C GLY A 95 7.24 11.79 10.21
N VAL A 96 8.56 11.78 9.99
CA VAL A 96 9.19 11.24 8.78
C VAL A 96 8.83 9.77 8.64
N TRP A 97 9.04 8.96 9.68
CA TRP A 97 8.74 7.52 9.62
C TRP A 97 7.27 7.24 9.23
N VAL A 98 6.32 7.91 9.87
CA VAL A 98 4.89 7.79 9.55
C VAL A 98 4.63 8.14 8.08
N SER A 99 5.15 9.28 7.62
CA SER A 99 4.95 9.74 6.25
C SER A 99 5.53 8.78 5.21
N GLU A 100 6.74 8.28 5.44
CA GLU A 100 7.43 7.35 4.55
C GLU A 100 6.69 6.02 4.45
N VAL A 101 6.18 5.50 5.58
CA VAL A 101 5.35 4.29 5.57
C VAL A 101 4.04 4.54 4.83
N MET A 102 3.38 5.69 5.00
CA MET A 102 2.15 6.02 4.27
C MET A 102 2.38 6.18 2.76
N LEU A 103 3.49 6.79 2.34
CA LEU A 103 3.82 7.07 0.94
C LEU A 103 4.17 5.83 0.12
N GLN A 104 4.50 4.71 0.77
CA GLN A 104 4.72 3.44 0.08
C GLN A 104 3.49 3.05 -0.77
N GLN A 105 3.66 3.01 -2.10
CA GLN A 105 2.59 2.66 -3.06
C GLN A 105 1.32 3.53 -2.94
N THR A 106 1.42 4.73 -2.36
CA THR A 106 0.28 5.65 -2.17
C THR A 106 0.66 7.05 -2.63
N ARG A 107 -0.25 7.75 -3.33
CA ARG A 107 0.03 9.08 -3.87
C ARG A 107 0.06 10.13 -2.75
N VAL A 108 0.97 11.10 -2.87
CA VAL A 108 1.14 12.23 -1.94
C VAL A 108 -0.19 12.90 -1.58
N GLN A 109 -1.00 13.25 -2.58
CA GLN A 109 -2.28 13.95 -2.37
C GLN A 109 -3.24 13.18 -1.45
N THR A 110 -3.25 11.85 -1.54
CA THR A 110 -4.06 11.00 -0.67
C THR A 110 -3.50 10.98 0.74
N VAL A 111 -2.17 10.89 0.89
CA VAL A 111 -1.51 10.76 2.19
C VAL A 111 -1.69 11.99 3.08
N ILE A 112 -1.75 13.20 2.52
CA ILE A 112 -1.87 14.47 3.28
C ILE A 112 -2.97 14.41 4.36
N ALA A 113 -4.20 14.05 3.97
CA ALA A 113 -5.33 14.01 4.90
C ALA A 113 -5.23 12.88 5.94
N TYR A 114 -4.56 11.78 5.61
CA TYR A 114 -4.33 10.68 6.54
C TYR A 114 -3.23 11.01 7.54
N TYR A 115 -2.14 11.59 7.05
CA TYR A 115 -1.01 12.02 7.87
C TYR A 115 -1.47 13.03 8.92
N ASN A 116 -2.21 14.08 8.52
CA ASN A 116 -2.68 15.10 9.46
C ASN A 116 -3.57 14.51 10.57
N ARG A 117 -4.53 13.65 10.21
CA ARG A 117 -5.39 12.98 11.21
C ARG A 117 -4.61 12.02 12.10
N TRP A 118 -3.64 11.30 11.54
CA TRP A 118 -2.78 10.39 12.27
C TRP A 118 -1.93 11.14 13.30
N MET A 119 -1.22 12.18 12.88
CA MET A 119 -0.37 13.00 13.76
C MET A 119 -1.20 13.77 14.80
N GLN A 120 -2.45 14.12 14.50
CA GLN A 120 -3.36 14.69 15.49
C GLN A 120 -3.76 13.67 16.57
N LYS A 121 -4.04 12.42 16.20
CA LYS A 121 -4.44 11.36 17.16
C LYS A 121 -3.25 10.82 17.96
N TRP A 122 -2.12 10.60 17.30
CA TRP A 122 -0.89 10.09 17.89
C TRP A 122 0.29 11.01 17.55
N PRO A 123 0.49 12.12 18.31
CA PRO A 123 1.53 13.09 18.00
C PRO A 123 2.96 12.58 18.20
N THR A 124 3.14 11.53 19.00
CA THR A 124 4.45 10.93 19.30
C THR A 124 4.41 9.41 19.21
N ILE A 125 5.59 8.81 19.12
CA ILE A 125 5.73 7.35 19.12
C ILE A 125 5.13 6.68 20.36
N HIS A 126 5.17 7.36 21.52
CA HIS A 126 4.60 6.87 22.79
C HIS A 126 3.07 6.74 22.70
N HIS A 127 2.40 7.73 22.09
CA HIS A 127 0.96 7.67 21.85
C HIS A 127 0.60 6.49 20.93
N LEU A 128 1.36 6.30 19.85
CA LEU A 128 1.12 5.19 18.93
C LEU A 128 1.37 3.83 19.60
N ALA A 129 2.41 3.69 20.42
CA ALA A 129 2.73 2.44 21.10
C ALA A 129 1.62 1.98 22.06
N GLN A 130 0.84 2.91 22.61
CA GLN A 130 -0.31 2.60 23.46
C GLN A 130 -1.58 2.22 22.68
N ALA A 131 -1.62 2.46 21.36
CA ALA A 131 -2.79 2.18 20.54
C ALA A 131 -3.06 0.67 20.41
N SER A 132 -4.36 0.35 20.28
CA SER A 132 -4.78 -0.98 19.85
C SER A 132 -4.60 -1.14 18.33
N LEU A 133 -4.46 -2.40 17.86
CA LEU A 133 -4.39 -2.69 16.42
C LEU A 133 -5.70 -2.30 15.71
N GLU A 134 -6.84 -2.40 16.39
CA GLU A 134 -8.14 -2.01 15.84
C GLU A 134 -8.18 -0.50 15.55
N GLU A 135 -7.78 0.34 16.51
CA GLU A 135 -7.72 1.79 16.30
C GLU A 135 -6.75 2.18 15.17
N VAL A 136 -5.59 1.52 15.10
CA VAL A 136 -4.62 1.73 14.03
C VAL A 136 -5.22 1.37 12.67
N ASN A 137 -5.90 0.23 12.58
CA ASN A 137 -6.56 -0.20 11.35
C ASN A 137 -7.69 0.76 10.95
N GLU A 138 -8.44 1.29 11.91
CA GLU A 138 -9.50 2.26 11.65
C GLU A 138 -8.95 3.58 11.08
N MET A 139 -7.86 4.09 11.65
CA MET A 139 -7.20 5.30 11.15
C MET A 139 -6.51 5.09 9.80
N TRP A 140 -6.04 3.87 9.53
CA TRP A 140 -5.43 3.49 8.25
C TRP A 140 -6.45 3.18 7.15
N ALA A 141 -7.74 3.11 7.49
CA ALA A 141 -8.77 2.62 6.59
C ALA A 141 -8.85 3.41 5.28
N GLY A 142 -8.64 2.71 4.15
CA GLY A 142 -8.63 3.31 2.81
C GLY A 142 -7.26 3.57 2.21
N LEU A 143 -6.17 3.56 2.99
CA LEU A 143 -4.80 3.66 2.45
C LEU A 143 -4.30 2.38 1.78
N GLY A 144 -4.90 1.23 2.11
CA GLY A 144 -4.46 -0.08 1.64
C GLY A 144 -3.13 -0.54 2.25
N TYR A 145 -2.75 -1.78 1.93
CA TYR A 145 -1.54 -2.44 2.47
C TYR A 145 -1.43 -2.34 4.00
N TYR A 146 -2.47 -2.76 4.72
CA TYR A 146 -2.62 -2.61 6.17
C TYR A 146 -1.50 -3.21 7.03
N ARG A 147 -0.75 -4.18 6.47
CA ARG A 147 0.47 -4.69 7.12
C ARG A 147 1.48 -3.58 7.44
N ARG A 148 1.50 -2.49 6.66
CA ARG A 148 2.31 -1.29 6.94
C ARG A 148 1.96 -0.65 8.28
N ALA A 149 0.67 -0.43 8.53
CA ALA A 149 0.16 0.14 9.78
C ALA A 149 0.47 -0.77 10.98
N ARG A 150 0.31 -2.08 10.79
CA ARG A 150 0.65 -3.09 11.80
C ARG A 150 2.13 -3.03 12.18
N PHE A 151 3.04 -3.04 11.19
CA PHE A 151 4.47 -2.94 11.47
C PHE A 151 4.86 -1.59 12.08
N LEU A 152 4.20 -0.50 11.69
CA LEU A 152 4.41 0.81 12.33
C LEU A 152 4.04 0.77 13.82
N LEU A 153 2.93 0.12 14.19
CA LEU A 153 2.54 -0.11 15.59
C LEU A 153 3.51 -1.03 16.33
N GLU A 154 3.88 -2.17 15.73
CA GLU A 154 4.83 -3.13 16.32
C GLU A 154 6.21 -2.49 16.54
N GLY A 155 6.68 -1.71 15.58
CA GLY A 155 7.92 -0.95 15.69
C GLY A 155 7.86 0.13 16.76
N ALA A 156 6.74 0.86 16.87
CA ALA A 156 6.56 1.86 17.92
C ALA A 156 6.59 1.23 19.32
N LYS A 157 5.89 0.10 19.49
CA LYS A 157 5.93 -0.69 20.73
C LYS A 157 7.33 -1.17 21.08
N LYS A 158 8.09 -1.65 20.08
CA LYS A 158 9.48 -2.08 20.26
C LYS A 158 10.37 -0.92 20.75
N ILE A 159 10.33 0.22 20.07
CA ILE A 159 11.16 1.39 20.46
C ILE A 159 10.81 1.86 21.87
N VAL A 160 9.52 1.93 22.22
CA VAL A 160 9.10 2.35 23.57
C VAL A 160 9.54 1.35 24.64
N ALA A 161 9.52 0.04 24.35
CA ALA A 161 10.05 -0.98 25.25
C ALA A 161 11.59 -0.91 25.42
N GLU A 162 12.31 -0.40 24.43
CA GLU A 162 13.77 -0.25 24.41
C GLU A 162 14.26 1.14 24.87
N GLY A 163 13.41 1.95 25.52
CA GLY A 163 13.77 3.24 26.12
C GLY A 163 13.17 4.48 25.44
N GLY A 164 12.34 4.31 24.41
CA GLY A 164 11.50 5.38 23.85
C GLY A 164 12.19 6.34 22.89
N GLN A 165 13.45 6.11 22.54
CA GLN A 165 14.24 6.94 21.61
C GLN A 165 14.37 6.25 20.25
N ILE A 166 14.08 6.97 19.16
CA ILE A 166 14.24 6.43 17.81
C ILE A 166 15.74 6.29 17.50
N PRO A 167 16.23 5.11 17.06
CA PRO A 167 17.63 4.95 16.68
C PRO A 167 18.07 5.95 15.61
N LYS A 168 19.21 6.62 15.86
CA LYS A 168 19.70 7.69 14.97
C LYS A 168 20.41 7.18 13.72
N VAL A 169 20.83 5.91 13.73
CA VAL A 169 21.64 5.28 12.69
C VAL A 169 20.80 4.30 11.88
N ALA A 170 20.90 4.36 10.54
CA ALA A 170 20.16 3.56 9.59
C ALA A 170 20.33 2.06 9.84
N SER A 171 21.54 1.61 10.19
CA SER A 171 21.83 0.21 10.51
C SER A 171 21.00 -0.30 11.70
N MET A 172 20.80 0.52 12.74
CA MET A 172 19.96 0.18 13.89
C MET A 172 18.48 0.27 13.56
N LEU A 173 18.07 1.27 12.78
CA LEU A 173 16.68 1.44 12.33
C LEU A 173 16.17 0.21 11.57
N ARG A 174 17.04 -0.44 10.77
CA ARG A 174 16.70 -1.70 10.06
C ARG A 174 16.33 -2.88 10.97
N ASN A 175 16.65 -2.82 12.26
CA ASN A 175 16.26 -3.85 13.22
C ASN A 175 14.81 -3.69 13.72
N ILE A 176 14.12 -2.62 13.34
CA ILE A 176 12.73 -2.36 13.72
C ILE A 176 11.80 -3.02 12.68
N PRO A 177 10.75 -3.77 13.11
CA PRO A 177 9.80 -4.39 12.20
C PRO A 177 9.23 -3.42 11.16
N GLY A 178 9.30 -3.82 9.88
CA GLY A 178 8.80 -3.03 8.75
C GLY A 178 9.70 -1.88 8.27
N ILE A 179 10.81 -1.59 8.95
CA ILE A 179 11.81 -0.63 8.47
C ILE A 179 12.83 -1.36 7.60
N GLY A 180 12.69 -1.21 6.28
CA GLY A 180 13.70 -1.66 5.30
C GLY A 180 14.75 -0.60 5.02
N GLU A 181 15.67 -0.92 4.11
CA GLU A 181 16.82 -0.07 3.73
C GLU A 181 16.42 1.35 3.29
N TYR A 182 15.37 1.47 2.47
CA TYR A 182 14.79 2.76 2.07
C TYR A 182 14.33 3.58 3.28
N THR A 183 13.46 3.02 4.12
CA THR A 183 12.84 3.74 5.24
C THR A 183 13.89 4.12 6.29
N SER A 184 14.87 3.24 6.55
CA SER A 184 15.97 3.56 7.47
C SER A 184 16.82 4.72 6.97
N GLY A 185 17.16 4.74 5.67
CA GLY A 185 17.93 5.83 5.08
C GLY A 185 17.16 7.14 5.08
N ALA A 186 15.85 7.10 4.81
CA ALA A 186 14.99 8.27 4.82
C ALA A 186 14.90 8.90 6.22
N ILE A 187 14.61 8.10 7.25
CA ILE A 187 14.57 8.60 8.63
C ILE A 187 15.93 9.15 9.04
N ALA A 188 17.00 8.38 8.85
CA ALA A 188 18.32 8.75 9.35
C ALA A 188 18.90 10.00 8.67
N SER A 189 18.74 10.12 7.36
CA SER A 189 19.22 11.30 6.63
C SER A 189 18.36 12.54 6.88
N ILE A 190 17.02 12.40 6.91
CA ILE A 190 16.09 13.55 7.03
C ILE A 190 16.02 14.06 8.47
N ALA A 191 16.00 13.18 9.47
CA ALA A 191 15.85 13.57 10.87
C ALA A 191 17.19 13.72 11.60
N PHE A 192 18.15 12.83 11.32
CA PHE A 192 19.41 12.74 12.09
C PHE A 192 20.66 13.14 11.30
N LYS A 193 20.50 13.62 10.05
CA LYS A 193 21.59 14.06 9.16
C LYS A 193 22.65 12.99 8.91
N GLU A 194 22.30 11.71 9.01
CA GLU A 194 23.22 10.63 8.64
C GLU A 194 23.45 10.66 7.12
N VAL A 195 24.71 10.57 6.70
CA VAL A 195 25.09 10.57 5.27
C VAL A 195 24.87 9.18 4.67
N VAL A 196 23.60 8.87 4.39
CA VAL A 196 23.17 7.59 3.81
C VAL A 196 22.23 7.81 2.62
N PRO A 197 22.31 6.96 1.57
CA PRO A 197 21.44 7.08 0.40
C PRO A 197 20.01 6.64 0.68
N VAL A 198 19.10 7.14 -0.14
CA VAL A 198 17.71 6.69 -0.20
C VAL A 198 17.38 6.38 -1.66
N VAL A 199 16.90 5.17 -1.93
CA VAL A 199 16.59 4.71 -3.30
C VAL A 199 15.15 4.19 -3.37
N ASP A 200 14.26 4.97 -3.98
CA ASP A 200 12.91 4.56 -4.37
C ASP A 200 12.77 4.44 -5.90
N GLY A 201 11.56 4.20 -6.39
CA GLY A 201 11.29 4.14 -7.83
C GLY A 201 11.51 5.48 -8.56
N ASN A 202 11.47 6.61 -7.87
CA ASN A 202 11.79 7.92 -8.44
C ASN A 202 13.30 8.09 -8.60
N VAL A 203 14.07 7.82 -7.54
CA VAL A 203 15.53 7.85 -7.53
C VAL A 203 16.12 6.89 -8.55
N VAL A 204 15.62 5.65 -8.60
CA VAL A 204 16.03 4.66 -9.62
C VAL A 204 15.86 5.23 -11.02
N ARG A 205 14.72 5.85 -11.32
CA ARG A 205 14.45 6.43 -12.65
C ARG A 205 15.38 7.60 -12.95
N VAL A 206 15.62 8.48 -11.98
CA VAL A 206 16.53 9.62 -12.14
C VAL A 206 17.95 9.13 -12.41
N ILE A 207 18.51 8.26 -11.56
CA ILE A 207 19.88 7.74 -11.72
C ILE A 207 20.01 6.93 -13.01
N ALA A 208 19.01 6.12 -13.36
CA ALA A 208 19.01 5.39 -14.62
C ALA A 208 19.11 6.31 -15.83
N ARG A 209 18.45 7.47 -15.82
CA ARG A 209 18.53 8.46 -16.90
C ARG A 209 19.84 9.24 -16.87
N LEU A 210 20.32 9.63 -15.68
CA LEU A 210 21.62 10.30 -15.53
C LEU A 210 22.76 9.47 -16.11
N ARG A 211 22.70 8.14 -15.93
CA ARG A 211 23.74 7.21 -16.38
C ARG A 211 23.36 6.30 -17.55
N ALA A 212 22.26 6.60 -18.24
CA ALA A 212 21.76 5.79 -19.35
C ALA A 212 21.73 4.27 -19.06
N ILE A 213 21.33 3.89 -17.84
CA ILE A 213 21.23 2.49 -17.41
C ILE A 213 19.90 1.92 -17.91
N SER A 214 19.97 1.10 -18.96
CA SER A 214 18.80 0.46 -19.58
C SER A 214 18.41 -0.88 -18.91
N ALA A 215 19.21 -1.39 -17.97
CA ALA A 215 18.95 -2.66 -17.31
C ALA A 215 17.62 -2.67 -16.53
N ASN A 216 17.04 -3.87 -16.36
CA ASN A 216 15.80 -4.06 -15.60
C ASN A 216 16.03 -3.63 -14.13
N PRO A 217 15.34 -2.61 -13.62
CA PRO A 217 15.60 -2.05 -12.29
C PRO A 217 15.20 -2.99 -11.15
N LYS A 218 14.51 -4.09 -11.45
CA LYS A 218 14.13 -5.12 -10.48
C LYS A 218 15.18 -6.22 -10.30
N ASP A 219 16.18 -6.27 -11.17
CA ASP A 219 17.27 -7.23 -11.03
C ASP A 219 18.15 -6.88 -9.82
N SER A 220 18.59 -7.90 -9.09
CA SER A 220 19.33 -7.75 -7.83
C SER A 220 20.70 -7.09 -8.01
N ALA A 221 21.39 -7.31 -9.14
CA ALA A 221 22.65 -6.66 -9.42
C ALA A 221 22.42 -5.20 -9.82
N THR A 222 21.39 -4.96 -10.63
CA THR A 222 21.02 -3.61 -11.09
C THR A 222 20.60 -2.71 -9.92
N ILE A 223 19.78 -3.19 -8.99
CA ILE A 223 19.37 -2.39 -7.82
C ILE A 223 20.56 -2.03 -6.91
N LYS A 224 21.51 -2.96 -6.71
CA LYS A 224 22.75 -2.69 -5.96
C LYS A 224 23.58 -1.58 -6.61
N LYS A 225 23.63 -1.52 -7.95
CA LYS A 225 24.29 -0.43 -8.67
C LYS A 225 23.63 0.91 -8.39
N PHE A 226 22.29 0.97 -8.38
CA PHE A 226 21.58 2.21 -8.02
C PHE A 226 21.87 2.66 -6.58
N TRP A 227 21.96 1.73 -5.62
CA TRP A 227 22.39 2.06 -4.26
C TRP A 227 23.83 2.60 -4.18
N LYS A 228 24.78 1.98 -4.91
CA LYS A 228 26.18 2.45 -5.00
C LYS A 228 26.25 3.87 -5.59
N LEU A 229 25.53 4.13 -6.67
CA LEU A 229 25.48 5.44 -7.32
C LEU A 229 24.80 6.50 -6.45
N ALA A 230 23.70 6.16 -5.78
CA ALA A 230 23.06 7.06 -4.84
C ALA A 230 24.01 7.43 -3.69
N ALA A 231 24.75 6.45 -3.14
CA ALA A 231 25.72 6.68 -2.08
C ALA A 231 26.86 7.65 -2.49
N GLN A 232 27.30 7.60 -3.76
CA GLN A 232 28.27 8.57 -4.29
C GLN A 232 27.72 9.99 -4.29
N LEU A 233 26.42 10.15 -4.54
CA LEU A 233 25.77 11.44 -4.74
C LEU A 233 25.33 12.14 -3.45
N VAL A 234 24.95 11.41 -2.39
CA VAL A 234 24.42 12.00 -1.15
C VAL A 234 25.31 13.14 -0.66
N ASP A 235 24.71 14.30 -0.42
CA ASP A 235 25.45 15.46 0.08
C ASP A 235 25.91 15.24 1.54
N PRO A 236 27.19 15.44 1.86
CA PRO A 236 27.71 15.20 3.21
C PRO A 236 27.25 16.24 4.25
N VAL A 237 26.72 17.38 3.83
CA VAL A 237 26.27 18.47 4.73
C VAL A 237 24.76 18.46 4.91
N ARG A 238 24.02 18.21 3.82
CA ARG A 238 22.55 18.21 3.76
C ARG A 238 22.01 16.87 3.21
N PRO A 239 22.35 15.71 3.79
CA PRO A 239 21.99 14.41 3.21
C PRO A 239 20.48 14.21 3.09
N GLY A 240 19.72 14.64 4.11
CA GLY A 240 18.26 14.58 4.10
C GLY A 240 17.62 15.41 2.98
N ASP A 241 18.04 16.68 2.82
CA ASP A 241 17.52 17.54 1.76
C ASP A 241 17.92 17.01 0.38
N PHE A 242 19.16 16.50 0.23
CA PHE A 242 19.61 15.92 -1.03
C PHE A 242 18.77 14.69 -1.43
N ASN A 243 18.55 13.76 -0.48
CA ASN A 243 17.71 12.59 -0.72
C ASN A 243 16.28 13.02 -1.12
N GLN A 244 15.70 13.99 -0.40
CA GLN A 244 14.38 14.51 -0.74
C GLN A 244 14.35 15.23 -2.09
N ALA A 245 15.41 15.96 -2.45
CA ALA A 245 15.53 16.64 -3.72
C ALA A 245 15.58 15.65 -4.89
N LEU A 246 16.31 14.54 -4.74
CA LEU A 246 16.39 13.49 -5.76
C LEU A 246 15.03 12.80 -5.96
N MET A 247 14.31 12.53 -4.88
CA MET A 247 12.93 12.01 -4.92
C MET A 247 11.97 13.03 -5.56
N GLU A 248 12.06 14.30 -5.18
CA GLU A 248 11.21 15.38 -5.69
C GLU A 248 11.44 15.61 -7.19
N LEU A 249 12.70 15.57 -7.64
CA LEU A 249 13.07 15.67 -9.05
C LEU A 249 12.41 14.56 -9.85
N GLY A 250 12.50 13.31 -9.38
CA GLY A 250 11.81 12.20 -10.03
C GLY A 250 10.29 12.37 -10.03
N ALA A 251 9.71 12.84 -8.93
CA ALA A 251 8.26 13.00 -8.79
C ALA A 251 7.66 14.13 -9.65
N THR A 252 8.40 15.22 -9.89
CA THR A 252 7.84 16.47 -10.45
C THR A 252 8.42 16.84 -11.82
N VAL A 253 9.69 16.52 -12.09
CA VAL A 253 10.38 16.93 -13.32
C VAL A 253 10.70 15.73 -14.18
N CYS A 254 11.45 14.77 -13.64
CA CYS A 254 11.92 13.57 -14.33
C CYS A 254 10.84 12.47 -14.28
N THR A 255 9.65 12.75 -14.80
CA THR A 255 8.47 11.88 -14.70
C THR A 255 8.54 10.64 -15.61
N PRO A 256 7.71 9.60 -15.39
CA PRO A 256 7.79 8.35 -16.16
C PRO A 256 7.48 8.44 -17.67
N LEU A 257 6.65 9.40 -18.10
CA LEU A 257 6.20 9.52 -19.49
C LEU A 257 6.65 10.82 -20.16
N ASN A 258 6.45 11.97 -19.52
CA ASN A 258 6.74 13.28 -20.08
C ASN A 258 7.70 14.05 -19.17
N PRO A 259 8.99 13.67 -19.10
CA PRO A 259 9.97 14.38 -18.28
C PRO A 259 10.18 15.80 -18.81
N SER A 260 10.19 16.79 -17.92
CA SER A 260 10.42 18.21 -18.27
C SER A 260 11.94 18.49 -18.36
N CYS A 261 12.60 17.88 -19.35
CA CYS A 261 14.06 17.91 -19.47
C CYS A 261 14.65 19.32 -19.65
N SER A 262 13.91 20.25 -20.27
CA SER A 262 14.34 21.64 -20.48
C SER A 262 14.41 22.46 -19.19
N SER A 263 13.64 22.10 -18.17
CA SER A 263 13.62 22.76 -16.86
C SER A 263 14.31 21.93 -15.77
N CYS A 264 15.03 20.88 -16.15
CA CYS A 264 15.64 19.96 -15.20
C CYS A 264 16.99 20.52 -14.71
N PRO A 265 17.21 20.71 -13.40
CA PRO A 265 18.48 21.22 -12.87
C PRO A 265 19.66 20.27 -13.12
N ALA A 266 19.38 19.00 -13.44
CA ALA A 266 20.38 17.98 -13.70
C ALA A 266 20.54 17.67 -15.21
N SER A 267 19.99 18.48 -16.10
CA SER A 267 19.96 18.18 -17.54
C SER A 267 21.34 18.09 -18.17
N GLU A 268 22.30 18.90 -17.70
CA GLU A 268 23.67 18.92 -18.23
C GLU A 268 24.45 17.62 -17.94
N PHE A 269 24.09 16.91 -16.86
CA PHE A 269 24.72 15.65 -16.43
C PHE A 269 24.00 14.41 -16.98
N CYS A 270 22.93 14.58 -17.76
CA CYS A 270 22.02 13.49 -18.10
C CYS A 270 22.44 12.76 -19.38
N HIS A 271 23.06 11.58 -19.25
CA HIS A 271 23.49 10.78 -20.39
C HIS A 271 22.32 10.35 -21.29
N ALA A 272 21.16 10.00 -20.72
CA ALA A 272 19.98 9.65 -21.51
C ALA A 272 19.48 10.83 -22.37
N LEU A 273 19.56 12.06 -21.85
CA LEU A 273 19.21 13.27 -22.61
C LEU A 273 20.25 13.56 -23.70
N SER A 274 21.54 13.36 -23.38
CA SER A 274 22.61 13.45 -24.37
C SER A 274 22.38 12.46 -25.52
N ASN A 275 22.13 11.18 -25.21
CA ASN A 275 21.85 10.15 -26.22
C ASN A 275 20.65 10.52 -27.10
N ALA A 276 19.52 10.93 -26.49
CA ALA A 276 18.31 11.31 -27.23
C ALA A 276 18.49 12.55 -28.12
N LYS A 277 19.46 13.44 -27.82
CA LYS A 277 19.82 14.58 -28.69
C LYS A 277 20.69 14.17 -29.89
N HIS A 278 21.51 13.13 -29.74
CA HIS A 278 22.40 12.64 -30.80
C HIS A 278 21.74 11.58 -31.70
N ASP A 279 20.80 10.81 -31.17
CA ASP A 279 20.08 9.76 -31.89
C ASP A 279 18.57 9.89 -31.67
N SER A 280 17.85 10.27 -32.74
CA SER A 280 16.40 10.45 -32.72
C SER A 280 15.60 9.15 -32.47
N THR A 281 16.25 7.99 -32.52
CA THR A 281 15.60 6.69 -32.23
C THR A 281 15.58 6.35 -30.74
N VAL A 282 16.34 7.10 -29.92
CA VAL A 282 16.46 6.89 -28.46
C VAL A 282 15.69 7.99 -27.73
N ALA A 283 14.88 7.60 -26.76
CA ALA A 283 14.18 8.52 -25.87
C ALA A 283 14.73 8.44 -24.44
N VAL A 284 14.68 9.56 -23.70
CA VAL A 284 14.99 9.59 -22.26
C VAL A 284 14.11 8.59 -21.48
N THR A 285 12.91 8.31 -21.98
CA THR A 285 11.95 7.36 -21.40
C THR A 285 12.33 5.88 -21.56
N ASP A 286 13.34 5.57 -22.35
CA ASP A 286 13.85 4.20 -22.53
C ASP A 286 14.69 3.72 -21.34
N TYR A 287 15.06 4.67 -20.47
CA TYR A 287 15.84 4.43 -19.27
C TYR A 287 14.97 4.64 -18.00
N PRO A 288 14.83 3.64 -17.12
CA PRO A 288 15.22 2.24 -17.29
C PRO A 288 14.16 1.45 -18.09
N VAL A 289 14.53 0.26 -18.60
CA VAL A 289 13.57 -0.64 -19.26
C VAL A 289 12.49 -1.08 -18.29
N LYS A 290 11.23 -0.99 -18.73
CA LYS A 290 10.07 -1.44 -17.95
C LYS A 290 10.01 -2.96 -17.93
N GLY A 291 10.04 -3.54 -16.73
CA GLY A 291 9.79 -4.98 -16.57
C GLY A 291 8.37 -5.37 -17.00
N VAL A 292 8.23 -6.57 -17.56
CA VAL A 292 6.93 -7.16 -17.95
C VAL A 292 6.02 -7.26 -16.72
N LYS A 293 4.76 -6.83 -16.85
CA LYS A 293 3.77 -6.93 -15.76
C LYS A 293 3.21 -8.35 -15.72
N VAL A 294 3.21 -8.96 -14.53
CA VAL A 294 2.58 -10.27 -14.29
C VAL A 294 1.07 -10.09 -14.26
N LYS A 295 0.34 -11.02 -14.88
CA LYS A 295 -1.14 -11.04 -14.86
C LYS A 295 -1.65 -11.30 -13.44
N GLN A 296 -2.66 -10.56 -13.03
CA GLN A 296 -3.32 -10.73 -11.73
C GLN A 296 -4.10 -12.05 -11.70
N ARG A 297 -4.14 -12.72 -10.55
CA ARG A 297 -5.03 -13.87 -10.35
C ARG A 297 -6.48 -13.42 -10.25
N CYS A 298 -7.42 -14.25 -10.69
CA CYS A 298 -8.86 -13.97 -10.61
C CYS A 298 -9.49 -14.82 -9.51
N ASP A 299 -10.05 -14.17 -8.49
CA ASP A 299 -10.70 -14.81 -7.35
C ASP A 299 -12.20 -14.43 -7.33
N PHE A 300 -13.05 -15.28 -6.74
CA PHE A 300 -14.49 -15.07 -6.66
C PHE A 300 -14.95 -15.21 -5.20
N SER A 301 -15.89 -14.36 -4.77
CA SER A 301 -16.42 -14.40 -3.41
C SER A 301 -17.90 -14.05 -3.33
N ALA A 302 -18.66 -14.82 -2.56
CA ALA A 302 -20.00 -14.47 -2.14
C ALA A 302 -19.92 -13.68 -0.82
N VAL A 303 -20.58 -12.52 -0.76
CA VAL A 303 -20.66 -11.64 0.41
C VAL A 303 -22.12 -11.47 0.78
N CYS A 304 -22.44 -11.66 2.06
CA CYS A 304 -23.81 -11.51 2.58
C CYS A 304 -23.84 -10.42 3.65
N VAL A 305 -24.65 -9.39 3.41
CA VAL A 305 -24.96 -8.36 4.38
C VAL A 305 -26.11 -8.85 5.24
N VAL A 306 -25.78 -9.32 6.45
CA VAL A 306 -26.79 -9.79 7.41
C VAL A 306 -27.24 -8.63 8.28
N GLU A 307 -28.51 -8.27 8.17
CA GLU A 307 -29.18 -7.27 8.98
C GLU A 307 -30.18 -7.92 9.93
N LEU A 308 -30.05 -7.63 11.22
CA LEU A 308 -30.94 -8.06 12.28
C LEU A 308 -31.93 -6.93 12.59
N VAL A 309 -33.22 -7.22 12.48
CA VAL A 309 -34.31 -6.32 12.89
C VAL A 309 -34.95 -6.83 14.17
N GLY A 310 -35.18 -5.93 15.13
CA GLY A 310 -35.82 -6.26 16.40
C GLY A 310 -37.31 -6.53 16.25
N ALA A 311 -37.91 -7.21 17.23
CA ALA A 311 -39.35 -7.42 17.28
C ALA A 311 -40.14 -6.10 17.39
N GLU A 312 -39.54 -5.04 17.95
CA GLU A 312 -40.19 -3.76 18.23
C GLU A 312 -40.15 -2.74 17.08
N THR A 313 -39.58 -3.11 15.93
CA THR A 313 -39.25 -2.16 14.86
C THR A 313 -40.43 -1.74 13.95
N LEU A 314 -41.68 -1.98 14.36
CA LEU A 314 -42.88 -1.51 13.68
C LEU A 314 -43.30 -0.08 14.08
N ASN A 315 -42.66 0.52 15.09
CA ASN A 315 -42.87 1.94 15.44
C ASN A 315 -41.87 2.84 14.69
N LYS A 316 -42.41 3.67 13.79
CA LYS A 316 -41.74 4.38 12.68
C LYS A 316 -40.59 5.34 12.99
N ASN A 317 -40.12 5.50 14.23
CA ASN A 317 -39.24 6.62 14.60
C ASN A 317 -37.84 6.30 15.17
N GLN A 318 -37.41 5.04 15.27
CA GLN A 318 -35.99 4.68 15.46
C GLN A 318 -35.75 3.21 15.15
N SER A 319 -35.53 2.90 13.87
CA SER A 319 -35.25 1.53 13.42
C SER A 319 -33.80 1.18 13.76
N SER A 320 -33.53 0.63 14.95
CA SER A 320 -32.18 0.24 15.37
C SER A 320 -31.79 -1.11 14.78
N SER A 321 -31.70 -1.21 13.45
CA SER A 321 -31.17 -2.42 12.82
C SER A 321 -29.69 -2.57 13.13
N LYS A 322 -29.27 -3.82 13.35
CA LYS A 322 -27.88 -4.20 13.60
C LYS A 322 -27.37 -5.02 12.43
N PHE A 323 -26.13 -4.79 12.03
CA PHE A 323 -25.45 -5.58 11.00
C PHE A 323 -24.41 -6.48 11.63
N ILE A 324 -24.25 -7.67 11.07
CA ILE A 324 -23.20 -8.58 11.50
C ILE A 324 -21.93 -8.31 10.69
N LEU A 325 -20.83 -8.12 11.41
CA LEU A 325 -19.49 -8.11 10.85
C LEU A 325 -18.68 -9.28 11.39
N VAL A 326 -17.80 -9.82 10.57
CA VAL A 326 -16.82 -10.85 10.92
C VAL A 326 -15.41 -10.28 10.82
N LYS A 327 -14.54 -10.69 11.73
CA LYS A 327 -13.13 -10.32 11.73
C LYS A 327 -12.36 -11.32 10.86
N ARG A 328 -11.58 -10.81 9.91
CA ARG A 328 -10.68 -11.64 9.10
C ARG A 328 -9.55 -12.22 9.98
N PRO A 329 -8.95 -13.36 9.58
CA PRO A 329 -7.78 -13.92 10.28
C PRO A 329 -6.66 -12.89 10.47
N GLU A 330 -5.80 -13.10 11.47
CA GLU A 330 -4.66 -12.21 11.78
C GLU A 330 -3.53 -12.26 10.73
N GLU A 331 -3.66 -13.14 9.74
CA GLU A 331 -2.71 -13.30 8.64
C GLU A 331 -3.42 -13.31 7.27
N GLY A 332 -2.64 -13.07 6.21
CA GLY A 332 -3.14 -13.08 4.84
C GLY A 332 -3.77 -11.77 4.37
N LEU A 333 -4.67 -11.87 3.39
CA LEU A 333 -5.31 -10.73 2.76
C LEU A 333 -6.21 -9.98 3.75
N LEU A 334 -5.98 -8.68 3.91
CA LEU A 334 -6.78 -7.79 4.78
C LEU A 334 -6.82 -8.28 6.25
N ALA A 335 -5.70 -8.81 6.74
CA ALA A 335 -5.57 -9.41 8.06
C ALA A 335 -6.11 -8.54 9.20
N GLY A 336 -6.92 -9.14 10.08
CA GLY A 336 -7.49 -8.51 11.27
C GLY A 336 -8.57 -7.44 11.03
N LEU A 337 -8.97 -7.20 9.78
CA LEU A 337 -10.01 -6.21 9.44
C LEU A 337 -11.42 -6.79 9.55
N TRP A 338 -12.39 -5.92 9.77
CA TRP A 338 -13.81 -6.26 9.81
C TRP A 338 -14.43 -6.24 8.41
N GLU A 339 -15.27 -7.23 8.11
CA GLU A 339 -16.01 -7.34 6.86
C GLU A 339 -17.41 -7.93 7.08
N PHE A 340 -18.26 -7.86 6.06
CA PHE A 340 -19.49 -8.66 6.06
C PHE A 340 -19.15 -10.14 5.84
N PRO A 341 -19.95 -11.08 6.36
CA PRO A 341 -19.82 -12.51 6.07
C PRO A 341 -19.48 -12.78 4.61
N SER A 342 -18.36 -13.48 4.38
CA SER A 342 -17.85 -13.74 3.03
C SER A 342 -17.33 -15.17 2.88
N VAL A 343 -17.50 -15.74 1.69
CA VAL A 343 -17.04 -17.08 1.31
C VAL A 343 -16.31 -17.00 -0.01
N LEU A 344 -15.11 -17.60 -0.10
CA LEU A 344 -14.38 -17.75 -1.37
C LEU A 344 -14.98 -18.89 -2.20
N LEU A 345 -15.01 -18.72 -3.52
CA LEU A 345 -15.63 -19.64 -4.47
C LEU A 345 -14.58 -20.13 -5.48
N ASP A 346 -14.70 -21.39 -5.91
CA ASP A 346 -13.84 -22.04 -6.92
C ASP A 346 -14.21 -21.65 -8.36
N GLY A 347 -14.63 -20.40 -8.59
CA GLY A 347 -15.06 -19.89 -9.89
C GLY A 347 -16.31 -19.03 -9.85
N GLU A 348 -16.86 -18.75 -11.03
CA GLU A 348 -18.20 -18.16 -11.12
C GLU A 348 -19.25 -19.15 -10.63
N ALA A 349 -20.20 -18.67 -9.84
CA ALA A 349 -21.23 -19.51 -9.23
C ALA A 349 -22.61 -18.87 -9.39
N VAL A 350 -23.60 -19.72 -9.67
CA VAL A 350 -25.01 -19.33 -9.77
C VAL A 350 -25.56 -18.89 -8.40
N PRO A 351 -26.64 -18.07 -8.35
CA PRO A 351 -27.24 -17.60 -7.10
C PRO A 351 -27.46 -18.67 -6.03
N LEU A 352 -27.99 -19.83 -6.42
CA LEU A 352 -28.28 -20.93 -5.48
C LEU A 352 -27.02 -21.46 -4.78
N ALA A 353 -25.95 -21.73 -5.53
CA ALA A 353 -24.69 -22.24 -4.98
C ALA A 353 -24.04 -21.23 -4.01
N ARG A 354 -24.15 -19.92 -4.33
CA ARG A 354 -23.66 -18.83 -3.44
C ARG A 354 -24.44 -18.81 -2.12
N ARG A 355 -25.77 -18.95 -2.18
CA ARG A 355 -26.65 -18.98 -1.00
C ARG A 355 -26.36 -20.17 -0.10
N GLU A 356 -26.24 -21.37 -0.67
CA GLU A 356 -25.91 -22.58 0.10
C GLU A 356 -24.54 -22.48 0.79
N ALA A 357 -23.54 -21.93 0.09
CA ALA A 357 -22.22 -21.70 0.67
C ALA A 357 -22.28 -20.70 1.83
N MET A 358 -23.08 -19.64 1.70
CA MET A 358 -23.29 -18.65 2.75
C MET A 358 -24.06 -19.23 3.94
N ASP A 359 -25.13 -19.99 3.71
CA ASP A 359 -25.93 -20.60 4.77
C ASP A 359 -25.07 -21.52 5.64
N ARG A 360 -24.22 -22.36 5.00
CA ARG A 360 -23.21 -23.17 5.71
C ARG A 360 -22.22 -22.32 6.51
N PHE A 361 -21.79 -21.18 5.96
CA PHE A 361 -20.87 -20.27 6.66
C PHE A 361 -21.52 -19.68 7.91
N LEU A 362 -22.76 -19.18 7.80
CA LEU A 362 -23.51 -18.57 8.89
C LEU A 362 -23.80 -19.58 10.01
N GLU A 363 -24.20 -20.80 9.65
CA GLU A 363 -24.43 -21.87 10.61
C GLU A 363 -23.12 -22.26 11.33
N LYS A 364 -22.05 -22.54 10.57
CA LYS A 364 -20.77 -23.03 11.12
C LYS A 364 -20.04 -21.98 11.97
N ASN A 365 -19.99 -20.73 11.51
CA ASN A 365 -19.13 -19.70 12.12
C ASN A 365 -19.87 -18.78 13.09
N LEU A 366 -21.18 -18.57 12.88
CA LEU A 366 -21.98 -17.65 13.69
C LEU A 366 -23.09 -18.33 14.48
N LYS A 367 -23.25 -19.66 14.32
CA LYS A 367 -24.34 -20.44 14.94
C LYS A 367 -25.74 -19.95 14.54
N ILE A 368 -25.85 -19.30 13.38
CA ILE A 368 -27.12 -18.82 12.83
C ILE A 368 -27.65 -19.89 11.87
N ASP A 369 -28.51 -20.75 12.37
CA ASP A 369 -29.33 -21.63 11.50
C ASP A 369 -30.54 -20.81 11.04
N ILE A 370 -30.53 -20.36 9.78
CA ILE A 370 -31.55 -19.48 9.22
C ILE A 370 -32.97 -20.08 9.35
N ARG A 371 -33.11 -21.41 9.33
CA ARG A 371 -34.43 -22.07 9.43
C ARG A 371 -34.90 -22.19 10.87
N LYS A 372 -33.98 -22.48 11.80
CA LYS A 372 -34.31 -22.73 13.21
C LYS A 372 -34.33 -21.46 14.06
N THR A 373 -33.33 -20.60 13.91
CA THR A 373 -33.07 -19.48 14.85
C THR A 373 -33.74 -18.17 14.46
N CYS A 374 -34.05 -17.97 13.18
CA CYS A 374 -34.51 -16.70 12.64
C CYS A 374 -35.76 -16.86 11.77
N ASN A 375 -36.45 -15.75 11.51
CA ASN A 375 -37.39 -15.59 10.41
C ASN A 375 -36.74 -14.74 9.33
N ILE A 376 -36.76 -15.19 8.07
CA ILE A 376 -36.26 -14.39 6.95
C ILE A 376 -37.31 -13.32 6.62
N VAL A 377 -36.95 -12.05 6.79
CA VAL A 377 -37.77 -10.91 6.38
C VAL A 377 -37.55 -10.60 4.91
N LEU A 378 -36.30 -10.66 4.46
CA LEU A 378 -35.90 -10.38 3.08
C LEU A 378 -34.61 -11.13 2.75
N ARG A 379 -34.51 -11.69 1.55
CA ARG A 379 -33.28 -12.28 1.03
C ARG A 379 -33.13 -12.00 -0.46
N GLU A 380 -32.30 -11.02 -0.82
CA GLU A 380 -32.22 -10.50 -2.19
C GLU A 380 -30.78 -10.47 -2.72
N ASP A 381 -30.63 -10.80 -4.00
CA ASP A 381 -29.37 -10.60 -4.72
C ASP A 381 -29.27 -9.14 -5.14
N ILE A 382 -28.26 -8.45 -4.62
CA ILE A 382 -28.08 -7.01 -4.81
C ILE A 382 -27.24 -6.71 -6.06
N GLY A 383 -26.52 -7.71 -6.57
CA GLY A 383 -25.65 -7.61 -7.74
C GLY A 383 -24.19 -7.90 -7.43
N GLU A 384 -23.32 -7.56 -8.37
CA GLU A 384 -21.90 -7.93 -8.34
C GLU A 384 -20.97 -6.77 -8.71
N PHE A 385 -19.72 -6.83 -8.27
CA PHE A 385 -18.68 -5.93 -8.72
C PHE A 385 -17.28 -6.53 -8.61
N VAL A 386 -16.33 -5.96 -9.33
CA VAL A 386 -14.91 -6.33 -9.24
C VAL A 386 -14.16 -5.34 -8.34
N HIS A 387 -13.41 -5.88 -7.37
CA HIS A 387 -12.45 -5.15 -6.55
C HIS A 387 -11.01 -5.54 -6.94
N ILE A 388 -10.18 -4.55 -7.23
CA ILE A 388 -8.82 -4.75 -7.73
C ILE A 388 -7.80 -4.51 -6.61
N PHE A 389 -7.04 -5.54 -6.28
CA PHE A 389 -5.77 -5.46 -5.54
C PHE A 389 -4.61 -5.48 -6.53
N SER A 390 -3.37 -5.25 -6.08
CA SER A 390 -2.21 -5.29 -6.98
C SER A 390 -2.00 -6.65 -7.64
N HIS A 391 -2.27 -7.74 -6.93
CA HIS A 391 -2.03 -9.11 -7.37
C HIS A 391 -3.31 -9.94 -7.57
N ILE A 392 -4.48 -9.39 -7.25
CA ILE A 392 -5.78 -10.10 -7.26
C ILE A 392 -6.84 -9.23 -7.92
N ARG A 393 -7.61 -9.82 -8.83
CA ARG A 393 -8.89 -9.32 -9.33
C ARG A 393 -10.00 -10.13 -8.66
N LEU A 394 -10.65 -9.56 -7.65
CA LEU A 394 -11.68 -10.24 -6.85
C LEU A 394 -13.08 -9.85 -7.35
N LYS A 395 -13.85 -10.79 -7.87
CA LYS A 395 -15.28 -10.59 -8.20
C LYS A 395 -16.13 -10.92 -6.98
N LEU A 396 -16.89 -9.94 -6.49
CA LEU A 396 -17.77 -10.08 -5.33
C LEU A 396 -19.23 -10.13 -5.79
N TYR A 397 -19.96 -11.12 -5.28
CA TYR A 397 -21.41 -11.25 -5.42
C TYR A 397 -22.06 -10.87 -4.10
N VAL A 398 -22.98 -9.90 -4.12
CA VAL A 398 -23.54 -9.28 -2.92
C VAL A 398 -24.98 -9.72 -2.72
N GLU A 399 -25.27 -10.30 -1.56
CA GLU A 399 -26.61 -10.65 -1.09
C GLU A 399 -26.97 -9.80 0.15
N LEU A 400 -28.23 -9.40 0.26
CA LEU A 400 -28.82 -8.84 1.48
C LEU A 400 -29.68 -9.93 2.15
N LEU A 401 -29.43 -10.18 3.42
CA LEU A 401 -30.23 -11.08 4.25
C LEU A 401 -30.73 -10.32 5.48
N VAL A 402 -32.03 -10.03 5.52
CA VAL A 402 -32.69 -9.39 6.67
C VAL A 402 -33.37 -10.48 7.51
N LEU A 403 -32.95 -10.60 8.76
CA LEU A 403 -33.41 -11.60 9.70
C LEU A 403 -34.11 -10.93 10.89
N GLN A 404 -35.21 -11.52 11.31
CA GLN A 404 -35.83 -11.24 12.59
C GLN A 404 -35.53 -12.40 13.54
N LEU A 405 -35.00 -12.10 14.72
CA LEU A 405 -34.69 -13.13 15.72
C LEU A 405 -35.99 -13.71 16.29
N LYS A 406 -36.03 -15.03 16.49
CA LYS A 406 -37.13 -15.67 17.22
C LYS A 406 -37.01 -15.36 18.72
N VAL A 407 -38.14 -15.33 19.41
CA VAL A 407 -38.22 -15.05 20.86
C VAL A 407 -37.31 -16.00 21.63
N GLY A 408 -36.47 -15.47 22.54
CA GLY A 408 -35.54 -16.25 23.36
C GLY A 408 -34.15 -16.47 22.76
N VAL A 409 -33.89 -15.95 21.56
CA VAL A 409 -32.60 -16.05 20.87
C VAL A 409 -31.73 -14.80 21.08
N ASP A 410 -32.25 -13.78 21.78
CA ASP A 410 -31.58 -12.50 22.01
C ASP A 410 -30.22 -12.63 22.70
N ASP A 411 -30.05 -13.67 23.52
CA ASP A 411 -28.79 -13.99 24.20
C ASP A 411 -27.65 -14.36 23.24
N LEU A 412 -27.95 -14.89 22.03
CA LEU A 412 -26.92 -15.20 21.04
C LEU A 412 -26.17 -13.95 20.56
N PHE A 413 -26.76 -12.77 20.70
CA PHE A 413 -26.25 -11.51 20.15
C PHE A 413 -25.93 -10.46 21.23
N LYS A 414 -25.94 -10.84 22.50
CA LYS A 414 -25.37 -10.02 23.58
C LYS A 414 -23.89 -9.86 23.28
N SER A 415 -23.45 -8.59 23.20
CA SER A 415 -22.12 -8.17 22.73
C SER A 415 -21.06 -9.16 23.20
N PRO A 416 -20.38 -9.86 22.29
CA PRO A 416 -19.37 -10.78 22.74
C PRO A 416 -18.17 -10.01 23.33
N ASP A 417 -17.42 -10.65 24.24
CA ASP A 417 -16.14 -10.15 24.71
C ASP A 417 -15.23 -9.75 23.54
N ASN A 418 -14.31 -8.80 23.77
CA ASN A 418 -13.31 -8.26 22.81
C ASN A 418 -12.45 -9.31 22.06
N LYS A 419 -12.67 -10.60 22.27
CA LYS A 419 -11.99 -11.73 21.62
C LYS A 419 -12.81 -12.43 20.53
N THR A 420 -14.01 -11.97 20.18
CA THR A 420 -14.78 -12.68 19.15
C THR A 420 -14.40 -12.37 17.72
N THR A 421 -14.60 -13.40 16.89
CA THR A 421 -14.42 -13.37 15.43
C THR A 421 -15.57 -12.67 14.71
N TRP A 422 -16.58 -12.19 15.42
CA TRP A 422 -17.74 -11.48 14.86
C TRP A 422 -18.33 -10.49 15.88
N LYS A 423 -19.02 -9.44 15.40
CA LYS A 423 -19.74 -8.45 16.21
C LYS A 423 -20.99 -7.92 15.52
N CYS A 424 -21.96 -7.46 16.30
CA CYS A 424 -23.14 -6.73 15.82
C CYS A 424 -22.92 -5.22 15.94
N VAL A 425 -23.15 -4.49 14.85
CA VAL A 425 -22.93 -3.05 14.78
C VAL A 425 -24.22 -2.36 14.36
N TYR A 426 -24.61 -1.29 15.06
CA TYR A 426 -25.76 -0.48 14.65
C TYR A 426 -25.52 0.20 13.29
N SER A 427 -26.60 0.38 12.52
CA SER A 427 -26.53 1.01 11.19
C SER A 427 -25.82 2.37 11.19
N ASN A 428 -25.98 3.17 12.25
CA ASN A 428 -25.36 4.49 12.38
C ASN A 428 -23.85 4.43 12.64
N ALA A 429 -23.37 3.39 13.32
CA ALA A 429 -21.95 3.20 13.62
C ALA A 429 -21.18 2.68 12.40
N LEU A 430 -21.81 1.90 11.50
CA LEU A 430 -21.17 1.42 10.28
C LEU A 430 -20.62 2.55 9.38
N SER A 431 -21.32 3.68 9.30
CA SER A 431 -20.88 4.82 8.49
C SER A 431 -19.57 5.44 8.99
N SER A 432 -19.35 5.46 10.31
CA SER A 432 -18.19 6.07 10.96
C SER A 432 -17.02 5.10 11.14
N MET A 433 -17.24 3.79 11.04
CA MET A 433 -16.18 2.79 11.17
C MET A 433 -15.13 2.88 10.05
N GLY A 434 -13.88 2.58 10.39
CA GLY A 434 -12.76 2.46 9.46
C GLY A 434 -12.79 1.17 8.63
N LEU A 435 -13.84 0.99 7.83
CA LEU A 435 -14.02 -0.16 6.94
C LEU A 435 -13.20 -0.01 5.65
N THR A 436 -12.80 -1.14 5.08
CA THR A 436 -12.11 -1.18 3.78
C THR A 436 -12.99 -0.63 2.65
N THR A 437 -12.37 -0.24 1.54
CA THR A 437 -13.07 0.30 0.38
C THR A 437 -14.05 -0.71 -0.23
N SER A 438 -13.74 -2.01 -0.21
CA SER A 438 -14.65 -3.07 -0.67
C SER A 438 -15.88 -3.19 0.22
N VAL A 439 -15.71 -3.23 1.55
CA VAL A 439 -16.81 -3.34 2.52
C VAL A 439 -17.72 -2.12 2.46
N ARG A 440 -17.14 -0.91 2.38
CA ARG A 440 -17.92 0.33 2.21
C ARG A 440 -18.74 0.32 0.93
N LYS A 441 -18.19 -0.19 -0.17
CA LYS A 441 -18.91 -0.34 -1.44
C LYS A 441 -20.09 -1.31 -1.32
N VAL A 442 -19.89 -2.46 -0.66
CA VAL A 442 -20.97 -3.43 -0.37
C VAL A 442 -22.09 -2.77 0.43
N TYR A 443 -21.75 -2.06 1.50
CA TYR A 443 -22.74 -1.34 2.32
C TYR A 443 -23.52 -0.31 1.49
N ASN A 444 -22.83 0.49 0.68
CA ASN A 444 -23.48 1.48 -0.18
C ASN A 444 -24.41 0.84 -1.22
N MET A 445 -24.05 -0.32 -1.78
CA MET A 445 -24.94 -1.07 -2.69
C MET A 445 -26.25 -1.46 -2.00
N VAL A 446 -26.17 -1.95 -0.76
CA VAL A 446 -27.35 -2.30 0.05
C VAL A 446 -28.20 -1.06 0.37
N GLN A 447 -27.58 0.05 0.77
CA GLN A 447 -28.31 1.29 1.07
C GLN A 447 -29.04 1.83 -0.16
N ASN A 448 -28.38 1.82 -1.32
CA ASN A 448 -28.97 2.22 -2.59
C ASN A 448 -30.14 1.31 -3.01
N PHE A 449 -30.01 -0.01 -2.77
CA PHE A 449 -31.10 -0.95 -3.00
C PHE A 449 -32.31 -0.62 -2.13
N LYS A 450 -32.12 -0.46 -0.81
CA LYS A 450 -33.21 -0.14 0.12
C LYS A 450 -33.94 1.15 -0.23
N GLN A 451 -33.20 2.20 -0.62
CA GLN A 451 -33.79 3.48 -1.04
C GLN A 451 -34.68 3.35 -2.28
N LYS A 452 -34.36 2.42 -3.19
CA LYS A 452 -35.17 2.16 -4.39
C LYS A 452 -36.42 1.34 -4.10
N THR A 453 -36.37 0.45 -3.10
CA THR A 453 -37.44 -0.50 -2.79
C THR A 453 -38.46 0.05 -1.77
N LEU A 454 -38.10 1.05 -0.98
CA LEU A 454 -39.02 1.75 -0.06
C LEU A 454 -39.86 2.79 -0.83
N PRO A 455 -41.21 2.71 -0.82
CA PRO A 455 -42.04 3.75 -1.43
C PRO A 455 -41.84 5.08 -0.69
N SER A 456 -41.36 6.13 -1.36
CA SER A 456 -41.44 7.48 -0.82
C SER A 456 -42.92 7.84 -0.66
N SER A 457 -43.42 7.91 0.58
CA SER A 457 -44.74 8.47 0.86
C SER A 457 -44.68 9.99 0.64
N HIS A 458 -44.74 10.43 -0.61
CA HIS A 458 -45.08 11.81 -0.94
C HIS A 458 -46.59 11.96 -0.87
N VAL A 459 -47.08 12.45 0.27
CA VAL A 459 -48.42 13.05 0.35
C VAL A 459 -48.34 14.44 -0.30
N PRO A 460 -49.12 14.74 -1.34
CA PRO A 460 -49.24 16.10 -1.84
C PRO A 460 -50.25 16.86 -0.98
N THR A 461 -49.79 17.80 -0.14
CA THR A 461 -50.66 18.75 0.56
C THR A 461 -51.12 19.84 -0.42
N LYS A 462 -52.37 19.71 -0.90
CA LYS A 462 -53.16 20.79 -1.52
C LYS A 462 -54.23 21.28 -0.55
N LYS A 463 -54.52 22.60 -0.64
CA LYS A 463 -55.56 23.43 0.03
C LYS A 463 -55.11 23.99 1.39
N ARG A 464 -54.74 25.27 1.52
CA ARG A 464 -55.46 26.55 1.29
C ARG A 464 -56.52 26.81 2.35
N THR A 465 -56.18 27.62 3.35
CA THR A 465 -57.15 28.40 4.12
C THR A 465 -56.58 29.77 4.45
N ARG A 466 -57.47 30.74 4.32
CA ARG A 466 -57.32 32.18 4.24
C ARG A 466 -57.60 32.72 5.64
N THR A 467 -56.72 33.53 6.22
CA THR A 467 -57.03 34.29 7.44
C THR A 467 -56.97 35.77 7.12
N THR A 468 -58.12 36.38 7.30
CA THR A 468 -58.49 37.78 7.15
C THR A 468 -57.72 38.71 8.08
N THR A 469 -57.36 39.87 7.54
CA THR A 469 -56.94 41.10 8.23
C THR A 469 -58.08 41.72 9.05
N ARG A 470 -57.78 42.19 10.27
CA ARG A 470 -58.45 43.35 10.92
C ARG A 470 -57.68 43.82 12.17
N ASN A 471 -56.74 44.74 11.97
CA ASN A 471 -56.69 46.10 12.53
C ASN A 471 -55.41 46.79 12.07
#